data_AF-A0A841C9U9-F1
#
_entry.id   AF-A0A841C9U9-F1
#
_cell.length_a   1.000
_cell.length_b   1.000
_cell.length_c   1.000
_cell.angle_alpha   90.00
_cell.angle_beta   90.00
_cell.angle_gamma   90.00
#
_symmetry.space_group_name_H-M   'P 1'
#
loop_
_entity.id
_entity.type
_entity.pdbx_description
1 polymer ?
#
loop_
_entity_poly.entity_id
_entity_poly.type
_entity_poly.pdbx_seq_one_letter_code
_entity_poly.pdbx_strand_id
1 'polypeptide(L)'
;MQDYSNTNDKHLTLTERRQIERWHNKDKLNNRRIAQLLNKAIQTINNELRKEKVHLKIKANTLRIKHKNTTEPIKVTLAVDLSLRLTSIKPFFQVFAFDPLSLDK
;
A
#
# COMPACT_ATOMS: atom_id res chain seq x y z
N MET A 1 -0.28 34.40 -27.21
CA MET A 1 -0.95 33.31 -26.47
C MET A 1 -1.31 32.23 -27.48
N GLN A 2 -1.14 30.94 -27.13
CA GLN A 2 -1.56 29.84 -28.00
C GLN A 2 -2.94 29.37 -27.55
N ASP A 3 -3.97 29.78 -28.28
CA ASP A 3 -5.37 29.46 -28.01
C ASP A 3 -5.70 28.06 -28.54
N TYR A 4 -5.45 27.04 -27.73
CA TYR A 4 -5.90 25.67 -27.97
C TYR A 4 -7.31 25.42 -27.41
N SER A 5 -8.21 26.39 -27.53
CA SER A 5 -9.61 26.29 -27.13
C SER A 5 -10.44 25.58 -28.21
N ASN A 6 -10.11 24.31 -28.48
CA ASN A 6 -11.08 23.42 -29.10
C ASN A 6 -12.04 22.92 -28.01
N THR A 7 -13.27 23.45 -28.03
CA THR A 7 -14.38 23.06 -27.16
C THR A 7 -15.02 21.71 -27.53
N ASN A 8 -14.52 21.03 -28.56
CA ASN A 8 -15.07 19.76 -29.01
C ASN A 8 -14.51 18.61 -28.14
N ASP A 9 -15.43 18.12 -27.31
CA ASP A 9 -15.35 17.13 -26.24
C ASP A 9 -14.40 17.47 -25.09
N LYS A 10 -14.95 18.21 -24.11
CA LYS A 10 -14.41 18.35 -22.74
C LYS A 10 -14.17 17.02 -22.03
N HIS A 11 -14.75 15.92 -22.51
CA HIS A 11 -14.73 14.62 -21.85
C HIS A 11 -13.85 13.63 -22.63
N LEU A 12 -12.82 13.11 -21.96
CA LEU A 12 -12.07 11.96 -22.45
C LEU A 12 -12.90 10.70 -22.28
N THR A 13 -12.99 9.92 -23.34
CA THR A 13 -13.55 8.57 -23.35
C THR A 13 -12.68 7.62 -22.52
N LEU A 14 -13.24 6.49 -22.11
CA LEU A 14 -12.50 5.48 -21.34
C LEU A 14 -11.28 4.95 -22.11
N THR A 15 -11.40 4.81 -23.43
CA THR A 15 -10.32 4.35 -24.31
C THR A 15 -9.18 5.37 -24.37
N GLU A 16 -9.49 6.65 -24.53
CA GLU A 16 -8.47 7.72 -24.53
C GLU A 16 -7.77 7.82 -23.17
N ARG A 17 -8.49 7.71 -22.05
CA ARG A 17 -7.85 7.68 -20.71
C ARG A 17 -6.82 6.56 -20.60
N ARG A 18 -7.17 5.34 -21.04
CA ARG A 18 -6.24 4.20 -21.03
C ARG A 18 -5.04 4.41 -21.96
N GLN A 19 -5.24 5.08 -23.10
CA GLN A 19 -4.14 5.44 -23.99
C GLN A 19 -3.21 6.47 -23.35
N ILE A 20 -3.75 7.50 -22.69
CA ILE A 20 -2.96 8.51 -21.96
C ILE A 20 -2.08 7.83 -20.91
N GLU A 21 -2.67 6.96 -20.07
CA GLU A 21 -1.94 6.20 -19.05
C GLU A 21 -0.83 5.35 -19.68
N ARG A 22 -1.16 4.56 -20.73
CA ARG A 22 -0.20 3.69 -21.42
C ARG A 22 0.94 4.50 -22.04
N TRP A 23 0.63 5.56 -22.77
CA TRP A 23 1.60 6.39 -23.46
C TRP A 23 2.50 7.17 -22.50
N HIS A 24 1.94 7.65 -21.39
CA HIS A 24 2.71 8.34 -20.36
C HIS A 24 3.60 7.38 -19.56
N ASN A 25 3.07 6.22 -19.14
CA ASN A 25 3.78 5.31 -18.24
C ASN A 25 4.71 4.32 -18.97
N LYS A 26 4.28 3.75 -20.10
CA LYS A 26 5.08 2.79 -20.87
C LYS A 26 5.97 3.48 -21.89
N ASP A 27 5.36 4.31 -22.74
CA ASP A 27 6.06 4.91 -23.89
C ASP A 27 6.76 6.24 -23.53
N LYS A 28 6.60 6.72 -22.27
CA LYS A 28 7.17 7.96 -21.72
C LYS A 28 6.96 9.18 -22.61
N LEU A 29 5.83 9.23 -23.31
CA LEU A 29 5.48 10.34 -24.20
C LEU A 29 5.19 11.62 -23.41
N ASN A 30 5.61 12.75 -23.94
CA ASN A 30 5.32 14.07 -23.35
C ASN A 30 3.83 14.43 -23.51
N ASN A 31 3.26 15.08 -22.51
CA ASN A 31 1.87 15.53 -22.45
C ASN A 31 1.46 16.38 -23.65
N ARG A 32 2.37 17.20 -24.21
CA ARG A 32 2.11 17.96 -25.44
C ARG A 32 1.95 17.05 -26.66
N ARG A 33 2.76 16.00 -26.76
CA ARG A 33 2.68 15.03 -27.86
C ARG A 33 1.41 14.20 -27.76
N ILE A 34 1.05 13.79 -26.54
CA ILE A 34 -0.21 13.08 -26.26
C ILE A 34 -1.42 13.96 -26.62
N ALA A 35 -1.39 15.24 -26.25
CA ALA A 35 -2.42 16.22 -26.59
C ALA A 35 -2.61 16.37 -28.11
N GLN A 36 -1.50 16.42 -28.87
CA GLN A 36 -1.53 16.43 -30.33
C GLN A 36 -2.13 15.15 -30.92
N LEU A 37 -1.75 13.98 -30.39
CA LEU A 37 -2.25 12.69 -30.88
C LEU A 37 -3.77 12.53 -30.66
N LEU A 38 -4.28 13.04 -29.55
CA LEU A 38 -5.70 12.98 -29.22
C LEU A 38 -6.50 14.19 -29.74
N ASN A 39 -5.84 15.17 -30.36
CA ASN A 39 -6.43 16.46 -30.71
C ASN A 39 -7.17 17.13 -29.51
N LYS A 40 -6.59 17.02 -28.31
CA LYS A 40 -7.12 17.59 -27.07
C LYS A 40 -6.20 18.67 -26.50
N ALA A 41 -6.74 19.50 -25.62
CA ALA A 41 -5.94 20.49 -24.90
C ALA A 41 -4.94 19.83 -23.94
N ILE A 42 -3.73 20.40 -23.84
CA ILE A 42 -2.68 19.95 -22.91
C ILE A 42 -3.20 19.95 -21.47
N GLN A 43 -4.03 20.94 -21.11
CA GLN A 43 -4.63 21.04 -19.79
C GLN A 43 -5.51 19.82 -19.44
N THR A 44 -6.25 19.29 -20.42
CA THR A 44 -7.09 18.10 -20.24
C THR A 44 -6.24 16.87 -19.92
N ILE A 45 -5.14 16.68 -20.65
CA ILE A 45 -4.19 15.58 -20.41
C ILE A 45 -3.57 15.68 -19.01
N ASN A 46 -3.13 16.88 -18.61
CA ASN A 46 -2.55 17.12 -17.29
C ASN A 46 -3.56 16.82 -16.16
N ASN A 47 -4.82 17.18 -16.34
CA ASN A 47 -5.87 16.93 -15.35
C ASN A 47 -6.15 15.43 -15.17
N GLU A 48 -6.21 14.64 -16.24
CA GLU A 48 -6.41 13.19 -16.10
C GLU A 48 -5.21 12.49 -15.46
N LEU A 49 -3.97 12.84 -15.83
CA LEU A 49 -2.78 12.30 -15.18
C LEU A 49 -2.74 12.63 -13.68
N ARG A 50 -3.20 13.83 -13.29
CA ARG A 50 -3.33 14.20 -11.88
C ARG A 50 -4.42 13.38 -11.17
N LYS A 51 -5.57 13.14 -11.81
CA LYS A 51 -6.63 12.27 -11.25
C LYS A 51 -6.14 10.84 -11.04
N GLU A 52 -5.42 10.30 -12.02
CA GLU A 52 -4.86 8.95 -11.96
C GLU A 52 -3.86 8.81 -10.81
N LYS A 53 -2.94 9.77 -10.64
CA LYS A 53 -2.00 9.80 -9.50
C LYS A 53 -2.71 9.80 -8.15
N VAL A 54 -3.78 10.59 -8.01
CA VAL A 54 -4.60 10.61 -6.79
C VAL A 54 -5.25 9.25 -6.55
N HIS A 55 -5.83 8.64 -7.59
CA HIS A 55 -6.45 7.32 -7.50
C HIS A 55 -5.45 6.23 -7.09
N LEU A 56 -4.26 6.21 -7.69
CA LEU A 56 -3.19 5.28 -7.35
C LEU A 56 -2.73 5.44 -5.89
N LYS A 57 -2.59 6.69 -5.41
CA LYS A 57 -2.25 6.98 -4.01
C LYS A 57 -3.30 6.45 -3.04
N ILE A 58 -4.58 6.64 -3.35
CA ILE A 58 -5.69 6.12 -2.52
C ILE A 58 -5.63 4.60 -2.50
N LYS A 59 -5.52 3.94 -3.66
CA LYS A 59 -5.43 2.48 -3.77
C LYS A 59 -4.27 1.91 -2.94
N ALA A 60 -3.08 2.52 -3.05
CA ALA A 60 -1.91 2.11 -2.27
C ALA A 60 -2.13 2.25 -0.76
N ASN A 61 -2.75 3.36 -0.31
CA ASN A 61 -3.08 3.55 1.11
C ASN A 61 -4.11 2.52 1.59
N THR A 62 -5.15 2.23 0.82
CA THR A 62 -6.14 1.22 1.17
C THR A 62 -5.49 -0.16 1.31
N LEU A 63 -4.61 -0.54 0.39
CA LEU A 63 -3.87 -1.80 0.47
C LEU A 63 -2.95 -1.84 1.69
N ARG A 64 -2.25 -0.75 1.99
CA ARG A 64 -1.39 -0.63 3.17
C ARG A 64 -2.19 -0.78 4.47
N ILE A 65 -3.35 -0.13 4.57
CA ILE A 65 -4.22 -0.23 5.74
C ILE A 65 -4.75 -1.67 5.89
N LYS A 66 -5.20 -2.29 4.80
CA LYS A 66 -5.63 -3.70 4.80
C LYS A 66 -4.52 -4.63 5.30
N HIS A 67 -3.31 -4.49 4.77
CA HIS A 67 -2.18 -5.29 5.21
C HIS A 67 -1.89 -5.12 6.70
N LYS A 68 -1.81 -3.88 7.21
CA LYS A 68 -1.62 -3.64 8.65
C LYS A 68 -2.72 -4.30 9.49
N ASN A 69 -3.98 -4.11 9.10
CA ASN A 69 -5.13 -4.63 9.85
C ASN A 69 -5.24 -6.15 9.81
N THR A 70 -4.64 -6.84 8.83
CA THR A 70 -4.60 -8.31 8.78
C THR A 70 -3.35 -8.87 9.44
N THR A 71 -2.19 -8.25 9.25
CA THR A 71 -0.91 -8.79 9.69
C THR A 71 -0.61 -8.53 11.17
N GLU A 72 -1.00 -7.36 11.69
CA GLU A 72 -0.78 -7.05 13.11
C GLU A 72 -1.59 -7.94 14.08
N PRO A 73 -2.90 -8.22 13.88
CA PRO A 73 -3.61 -9.11 14.81
C PRO A 73 -3.10 -10.56 14.76
N ILE A 74 -2.71 -11.07 13.59
CA ILE A 74 -2.17 -12.44 13.46
C ILE A 74 -0.85 -12.58 14.24
N LYS A 75 0.04 -11.59 14.16
CA LYS A 75 1.29 -11.58 14.93
C LYS A 75 1.03 -11.58 16.44
N VAL A 76 0.06 -10.80 16.89
CA VAL A 76 -0.31 -10.71 18.32
C VAL A 76 -0.87 -12.05 18.81
N THR A 77 -1.77 -12.69 18.05
CA THR A 77 -2.31 -14.00 18.42
C THR A 77 -1.24 -15.09 18.47
N LEU A 78 -0.35 -15.17 17.47
CA LEU A 78 0.77 -16.13 17.48
C LEU A 78 1.73 -15.90 18.65
N ALA A 79 2.03 -14.64 18.97
CA ALA A 79 2.91 -14.30 20.09
C ALA A 79 2.30 -14.70 21.44
N VAL A 80 0.98 -14.53 21.60
CA VAL A 80 0.24 -14.95 22.80
C VAL A 80 0.20 -16.48 22.91
N ASP A 81 -0.10 -17.20 21.83
CA ASP A 81 -0.12 -18.67 21.81
C ASP A 81 1.26 -19.29 22.11
N LEU A 82 2.33 -18.71 21.56
CA LEU A 82 3.69 -19.16 21.83
C LEU A 82 4.10 -18.89 23.29
N SER A 83 3.71 -17.73 23.83
CA SER A 83 3.96 -17.37 25.24
C SER A 83 3.24 -18.33 26.18
N LEU A 84 1.96 -18.63 25.92
CA LEU A 84 1.16 -19.60 26.70
C LEU A 84 1.72 -21.03 26.62
N ARG A 85 2.23 -21.45 25.45
CA ARG A 85 2.91 -22.75 25.31
C ARG A 85 4.22 -22.83 26.08
N LEU A 86 5.02 -21.76 26.12
CA LEU A 86 6.27 -21.72 26.87
C LEU A 86 6.06 -21.69 28.39
N THR A 87 4.98 -21.07 28.87
CA THR A 87 4.63 -21.08 30.31
C THR A 87 4.03 -22.41 30.77
N SER A 88 3.47 -23.22 29.86
CA SER A 88 2.92 -24.54 30.15
C SER A 88 3.97 -25.66 30.22
N ILE A 89 5.24 -25.41 29.83
CA ILE A 89 6.37 -26.36 29.98
C ILE A 89 7.03 -26.18 31.36
N LYS A 90 6.22 -26.02 32.42
CA LYS A 90 6.64 -26.21 33.80
C LYS A 90 5.77 -27.32 34.40
N PRO A 91 6.15 -28.57 34.20
CA PRO A 91 6.22 -29.42 35.38
C PRO A 91 7.33 -30.47 35.25
N PHE A 92 8.54 -30.20 35.76
CA PHE A 92 9.43 -31.31 36.16
C PHE A 92 10.58 -30.97 37.12
N PHE A 93 10.67 -29.76 37.68
CA PHE A 93 11.67 -29.49 38.72
C PHE A 93 10.99 -28.92 39.97
N GLN A 94 10.10 -29.70 40.56
CA GLN A 94 9.63 -29.51 41.94
C GLN A 94 9.76 -30.83 42.70
N VAL A 95 10.94 -31.44 42.73
CA VAL A 95 11.31 -32.44 43.74
C VAL A 95 12.82 -32.33 43.93
N PHE A 96 13.28 -31.49 44.83
CA PHE A 96 14.43 -31.73 45.71
C PHE A 96 14.38 -30.63 46.77
N ALA A 97 13.58 -30.89 47.81
CA ALA A 97 13.73 -30.21 49.08
C ALA A 97 15.14 -30.53 49.60
N PHE A 98 15.94 -29.51 49.88
CA PHE A 98 17.19 -29.66 50.63
C PHE A 98 17.30 -28.48 51.59
N ASP A 99 16.52 -28.54 52.66
CA ASP A 99 17.03 -28.12 53.97
C ASP A 99 17.78 -29.33 54.54
N PRO A 100 19.02 -29.14 54.99
CA PRO A 100 19.14 -28.97 56.43
C PRO A 100 20.16 -27.90 56.85
N LEU A 101 19.76 -27.21 57.91
CA LEU A 101 20.61 -26.70 58.97
C LEU A 101 21.87 -27.57 59.23
N SER A 102 22.91 -26.88 59.68
CA SER A 102 24.03 -27.34 60.52
C SER A 102 25.31 -27.76 59.81
N LEU A 103 26.27 -26.83 59.79
CA LEU A 103 27.72 -27.01 60.08
C LEU A 103 28.39 -25.63 59.90
N ASP A 104 29.30 -25.11 60.71
CA ASP A 104 29.64 -25.19 62.12
C ASP A 104 30.44 -23.91 62.40
N LYS A 105 30.72 -23.61 63.67
CA LYS A 105 31.46 -22.46 64.19
C LYS A 105 32.79 -22.11 63.51
#